data_AF-A0A7K0ES93-F1
#
_entry.id   AF-A0A7K0ES93-F1
#
_cell.length_a   1.000
_cell.length_b   1.000
_cell.length_c   1.000
_cell.angle_alpha   90.00
_cell.angle_beta   90.00
_cell.angle_gamma   90.00
#
_symmetry.space_group_name_H-M   'P 1'
#
loop_
_entity.id
_entity.type
_entity.pdbx_description
1 polymer ?
#
loop_
_entity_poly.entity_id
_entity_poly.type
_entity_poly.pdbx_seq_one_letter_code
_entity_poly.pdbx_strand_id
1 'polypeptide(L)'
;MEITQKKSVQELLAESDKLIEEGKRFLVSEGKVLDLSDWITLQEYTKRHNLKSTMVVSNWIARGIVPPENVFVVDELNGIKLILNKKYKE
;
A
#
# COMPACT_ATOMS: atom_id res chain seq x y z
N MET A 1 -24.71 -18.84 31.49
CA MET A 1 -25.27 -19.29 30.20
C MET A 1 -24.44 -18.64 29.11
N GLU A 2 -23.43 -19.36 28.61
CA GLU A 2 -22.60 -18.86 27.51
C GLU A 2 -23.32 -19.17 26.19
N ILE A 3 -23.77 -18.11 25.51
CA ILE A 3 -24.40 -18.22 24.21
C ILE A 3 -23.26 -18.22 23.18
N THR A 4 -22.75 -19.39 22.82
CA THR A 4 -21.85 -19.52 21.67
C THR A 4 -22.67 -19.30 20.41
N GLN A 5 -22.70 -18.07 19.92
CA GLN A 5 -23.28 -17.72 18.63
C GLN A 5 -22.59 -18.55 17.54
N LYS A 6 -23.30 -19.53 16.97
CA LYS A 6 -22.85 -20.27 15.79
C LYS A 6 -22.91 -19.31 14.60
N LYS A 7 -21.80 -18.65 14.29
CA LYS A 7 -21.62 -17.95 13.02
C LYS A 7 -21.87 -18.93 11.87
N SER A 8 -22.61 -18.47 10.87
CA SER A 8 -22.83 -19.27 9.67
C SER A 8 -21.50 -19.49 8.97
N VAL A 9 -21.39 -20.58 8.20
CA VAL A 9 -20.19 -20.85 7.40
C VAL A 9 -19.91 -19.68 6.42
N GLN A 10 -20.94 -19.00 5.93
CA GLN A 10 -20.78 -17.83 5.04
C GLN A 10 -20.25 -16.61 5.79
N GLU A 11 -20.66 -16.39 7.04
CA GLU A 11 -20.15 -15.30 7.88
C GLU A 11 -18.68 -15.52 8.24
N LEU A 12 -18.30 -16.76 8.54
CA LEU A 12 -16.91 -17.14 8.81
C LEU A 12 -16.02 -16.98 7.57
N LEU A 13 -16.54 -17.31 6.38
CA LEU A 13 -15.81 -17.11 5.12
C LEU A 13 -15.66 -15.63 4.79
N ALA A 14 -16.71 -14.81 4.93
CA ALA A 14 -16.63 -13.37 4.68
C ALA A 14 -15.68 -12.65 5.65
N GLU A 15 -15.69 -13.04 6.92
CA GLU A 15 -14.75 -12.53 7.92
C GLU A 15 -13.32 -12.98 7.62
N SER A 16 -13.13 -14.22 7.16
CA SER A 16 -11.83 -14.72 6.70
C SER A 16 -11.33 -13.97 5.47
N ASP A 17 -12.19 -13.72 4.48
CA ASP A 17 -11.85 -12.95 3.27
C ASP A 17 -11.47 -11.50 3.62
N LYS A 18 -12.18 -10.90 4.57
CA LYS A 18 -11.86 -9.56 5.09
C LYS A 18 -10.52 -9.53 5.82
N LEU A 19 -10.26 -10.52 6.68
CA LEU A 19 -8.97 -10.67 7.38
C LEU A 19 -7.82 -10.98 6.39
N ILE A 20 -8.11 -11.71 5.31
CA ILE A 20 -7.16 -11.97 4.22
C ILE A 20 -6.92 -10.68 3.41
N GLU A 21 -7.94 -9.86 3.14
CA GLU A 21 -7.78 -8.53 2.54
C GLU A 21 -7.00 -7.57 3.44
N GLU A 22 -7.20 -7.64 4.76
CA GLU A 22 -6.48 -6.85 5.75
C GLU A 22 -5.01 -7.32 5.86
N GLY A 23 -4.76 -8.63 5.86
CA GLY A 23 -3.42 -9.23 5.89
C GLY A 23 -2.60 -9.03 4.61
N LYS A 24 -3.25 -8.81 3.46
CA LYS A 24 -2.60 -8.48 2.18
C LYS A 24 -2.03 -7.07 2.12
N ARG A 25 -2.31 -6.20 3.09
CA ARG A 25 -1.85 -4.80 3.09
C ARG A 25 -0.50 -4.61 3.75
N PHE A 26 0.24 -5.65 4.07
CA PHE A 26 1.58 -5.48 4.61
C PHE A 26 2.61 -6.10 3.67
N LEU A 27 3.54 -5.29 3.21
CA LEU A 27 4.73 -5.77 2.51
C LEU A 27 5.86 -5.91 3.52
N VAL A 28 6.38 -7.12 3.65
CA VAL A 28 7.60 -7.38 4.41
C VAL A 28 8.77 -7.38 3.44
N SER A 29 9.64 -6.37 3.54
CA SER A 29 10.84 -6.22 2.71
C SER A 29 11.96 -5.67 3.59
N GLU A 30 13.16 -6.22 3.48
CA GLU A 30 14.32 -5.87 4.31
C GLU A 30 14.06 -5.80 5.84
N GLY A 31 13.19 -6.67 6.37
CA GLY A 31 12.82 -6.66 7.79
C GLY A 31 11.92 -5.50 8.22
N LYS A 32 11.43 -4.69 7.29
CA LYS A 32 10.42 -3.65 7.52
C LYS A 32 9.05 -4.17 7.11
N VAL A 33 8.06 -3.87 7.94
CA VAL A 33 6.64 -4.11 7.65
C VAL A 33 6.07 -2.79 7.14
N LEU A 34 5.73 -2.74 5.85
CA LEU A 34 5.14 -1.57 5.21
C LEU A 34 3.64 -1.76 5.09
N ASP A 35 2.85 -0.88 5.71
CA ASP A 35 1.41 -0.81 5.45
C ASP A 35 1.18 -0.22 4.05
N LEU A 36 0.66 -1.04 3.13
CA LEU A 36 0.32 -0.70 1.76
C LEU A 36 -0.89 0.24 1.64
N SER A 37 -1.58 0.53 2.75
CA SER A 37 -2.53 1.64 2.83
C SER A 37 -1.81 2.99 2.82
N ASP A 38 -0.64 3.04 3.48
CA ASP A 38 0.22 4.21 3.59
C ASP A 38 1.28 4.23 2.48
N TRP A 39 1.88 3.10 2.13
CA TRP A 39 2.94 2.95 1.14
C TRP A 39 2.38 2.39 -0.17
N ILE A 40 2.18 3.26 -1.15
CA ILE A 40 1.56 2.88 -2.42
C ILE A 40 2.54 2.95 -3.58
N THR A 41 2.31 2.14 -4.61
CA THR A 41 3.12 2.20 -5.83
C THR A 41 2.95 3.54 -6.54
N LEU A 42 3.92 3.91 -7.37
CA LEU A 42 3.82 5.09 -8.25
C LEU A 42 2.58 5.04 -9.13
N GLN A 43 2.21 3.83 -9.60
CA GLN A 43 1.04 3.63 -10.43
C GLN A 43 -0.26 3.92 -9.65
N GLU A 44 -0.37 3.42 -8.44
CA GLU A 44 -1.52 3.68 -7.58
C GLU A 44 -1.62 5.16 -7.19
N TYR A 45 -0.49 5.79 -6.85
CA TYR A 45 -0.44 7.22 -6.59
C TYR A 45 -0.92 8.03 -7.79
N THR A 46 -0.46 7.70 -9.01
CA THR A 46 -0.91 8.40 -10.22
C THR A 46 -2.40 8.25 -10.48
N LYS A 47 -2.99 7.09 -10.17
CA LYS A 47 -4.44 6.89 -10.28
C LYS A 47 -5.21 7.75 -9.27
N ARG A 48 -4.80 7.72 -7.98
CA ARG A 48 -5.47 8.48 -6.90
C ARG A 48 -5.40 9.99 -7.10
N HIS A 49 -4.30 10.48 -7.67
CA HIS A 49 -4.06 11.91 -7.89
C HIS A 49 -4.29 12.36 -9.33
N ASN A 50 -4.91 11.52 -10.17
CA ASN A 50 -5.24 11.81 -11.56
C ASN A 50 -4.07 12.38 -12.39
N LEU A 51 -2.87 11.80 -12.19
CA LEU A 51 -1.65 12.20 -12.87
C LEU A 51 -1.50 11.49 -14.21
N LYS A 52 -0.87 12.17 -15.17
CA LYS A 52 -0.72 11.67 -16.55
C LYS A 52 0.08 10.37 -16.66
N SER A 53 1.09 10.17 -15.82
CA SER A 53 1.92 8.96 -15.83
C SER A 53 2.81 8.86 -14.59
N THR A 54 3.34 7.67 -14.33
CA THR A 54 4.33 7.42 -13.26
C THR A 54 5.62 8.21 -13.45
N MET A 55 5.94 8.62 -14.68
CA MET A 55 7.08 9.48 -15.00
C MET A 55 7.02 10.82 -14.25
N VAL A 56 5.82 11.37 -14.04
CA VAL A 56 5.63 12.62 -13.29
C VAL A 56 6.15 12.46 -11.86
N VAL A 57 5.76 11.37 -11.20
CA VAL A 57 6.17 11.05 -9.82
C VAL A 57 7.65 10.69 -9.75
N SER A 58 8.17 9.92 -10.71
CA SER A 58 9.61 9.63 -10.82
C SER A 58 10.45 10.91 -10.93
N ASN A 59 9.98 11.90 -11.71
CA ASN A 59 10.63 13.20 -11.81
C ASN A 59 10.54 14.01 -10.51
N TRP A 60 9.45 13.87 -9.74
CA TRP A 60 9.33 14.51 -8.43
C TRP A 60 10.32 13.93 -7.44
N ILE A 61 10.51 12.61 -7.43
CA ILE A 61 11.52 11.92 -6.62
C ILE A 61 12.92 12.42 -7.00
N ALA A 62 13.24 12.44 -8.30
CA ALA A 62 14.55 12.91 -8.77
C ALA A 62 14.84 14.38 -8.45
N ARG A 63 13.80 15.21 -8.32
CA ARG A 63 13.89 16.65 -7.98
C ARG A 63 13.77 16.93 -6.48
N GLY A 64 13.58 15.91 -5.64
CA GLY A 64 13.39 16.07 -4.19
C GLY A 64 12.03 16.66 -3.77
N ILE A 65 11.04 16.71 -4.67
CA ILE A 65 9.66 17.11 -4.34
C ILE A 65 8.99 16.03 -3.47
N VAL A 66 9.29 14.76 -3.76
CA VAL A 66 9.03 13.66 -2.83
C VAL A 66 10.31 13.51 -2.00
N PRO A 67 10.27 13.82 -0.68
CA PRO A 67 11.45 13.66 0.16
C PRO A 67 11.91 12.19 0.21
N PRO A 68 13.22 11.92 0.28
CA PRO A 68 13.76 10.55 0.25
C PRO A 68 13.18 9.62 1.32
N GLU A 69 12.87 10.13 2.51
CA GLU A 69 12.26 9.37 3.60
C GLU A 69 10.84 8.88 3.29
N ASN A 70 10.19 9.45 2.27
CA ASN A 70 8.87 9.04 1.80
C ASN A 70 8.95 8.16 0.54
N VAL A 71 10.14 7.65 0.21
CA VAL A 71 10.38 6.72 -0.90
C VAL A 71 10.97 5.44 -0.33
N PHE A 72 10.36 4.31 -0.68
CA PHE A 72 10.87 2.99 -0.37
C PHE A 72 11.11 2.22 -1.67
N VAL A 73 12.28 1.60 -1.81
CA VAL A 73 12.61 0.75 -2.96
C VAL A 73 12.52 -0.68 -2.49
N VAL A 74 11.67 -1.47 -3.14
CA VAL A 74 11.52 -2.90 -2.89
C VAL A 74 12.44 -3.65 -3.85
N ASP A 75 13.67 -3.91 -3.40
CA ASP A 75 14.70 -4.55 -4.24
C ASP A 75 14.30 -5.98 -4.64
N GLU A 76 13.57 -6.69 -3.79
CA GLU A 76 13.08 -8.06 -4.07
C GLU A 76 12.04 -8.10 -5.21
N LEU A 77 11.44 -6.96 -5.55
CA LEU A 77 10.45 -6.82 -6.61
C LEU A 77 10.97 -5.99 -7.78
N ASN A 78 12.19 -6.26 -8.25
CA ASN A 78 12.83 -5.55 -9.37
C ASN A 78 12.97 -4.03 -9.14
N GLY A 79 13.20 -3.62 -7.89
CA GLY A 79 13.38 -2.19 -7.56
C GLY A 79 12.11 -1.37 -7.70
N ILE A 80 10.93 -1.98 -7.52
CA ILE A 80 9.66 -1.24 -7.49
C ILE A 80 9.74 -0.17 -6.40
N LYS A 81 9.32 1.04 -6.75
CA LYS A 81 9.23 2.16 -5.80
C LYS A 81 7.84 2.22 -5.19
N LEU A 82 7.81 2.36 -3.87
CA LEU A 82 6.65 2.76 -3.10
C LEU A 82 6.88 4.18 -2.57
N ILE A 83 5.80 4.95 -2.44
CA ILE A 83 5.82 6.26 -1.83
C ILE A 83 4.70 6.38 -0.81
N LEU A 84 4.88 7.24 0.20
CA LEU A 84 3.79 7.51 1.14
C LEU A 84 2.61 8.18 0.43
N ASN A 85 1.40 7.73 0.74
CA ASN A 85 0.12 8.18 0.22
C ASN A 85 -0.28 9.53 0.84
N LYS A 86 0.42 10.60 0.45
CA LYS A 86 0.14 11.98 0.85
C LYS A 86 0.29 12.93 -0.34
N LYS A 87 -0.37 14.08 -0.32
CA LYS A 87 -0.26 15.08 -1.39
C LYS A 87 1.11 15.76 -1.34
N TYR A 88 1.95 15.53 -2.37
CA TYR A 88 3.24 16.23 -2.52
C TYR A 88 3.14 17.52 -3.35
N LYS A 89 2.19 17.58 -4.28
CA LYS A 89 2.04 18.70 -5.20
C LYS A 89 0.58 18.86 -5.64
N GLU A 90 0.19 20.08 -5.97
CA GLU A 90 -1.12 20.44 -6.54
C GLU A 90 -1.21 20.16 -8.03
#